data_AF-A0A1B6HWZ8-F1
#
_entry.id   AF-A0A1B6HWZ8-F1
#
_cell.length_a   1.000
_cell.length_b   1.000
_cell.length_c   1.000
_cell.angle_alpha   90.00
_cell.angle_beta   90.00
_cell.angle_gamma   90.00
#
_symmetry.space_group_name_H-M   'P 1'
#
loop_
_entity.id
_entity.type
_entity.pdbx_description
1 polymer ?
#
loop_
_entity_poly.entity_id
_entity_poly.type
_entity_poly.pdbx_seq_one_letter_code
_entity_poly.pdbx_strand_id
1 'polypeptide(L)'
;RKDLPDLVYLTEVEKIHAIIEEIKSCLKRKQPVLVGTMSIEKSELISHELNKIGIIHQVLNAKFHAKEAEIIAQAGKPGAVTISTNMAGRGTDIVLGGSWQAE
;
A
#
# COMPACT_ATOMS: atom_id res chain seq x y z
N ARG A 1 -3.11 -17.72 -3.86
CA ARG A 1 -2.52 -16.83 -2.83
C ARG A 1 -1.58 -17.66 -1.98
N LYS A 2 -0.41 -17.13 -1.59
CA LYS A 2 0.46 -17.76 -0.59
C LYS A 2 0.44 -16.86 0.65
N ASP A 3 -0.05 -17.37 1.76
CA ASP A 3 -0.11 -16.64 3.03
C ASP A 3 1.18 -16.96 3.80
N LEU A 4 1.96 -15.92 4.09
CA LEU A 4 3.22 -16.04 4.84
C LEU A 4 2.93 -15.93 6.34
N PRO A 5 3.76 -16.53 7.20
CA PRO A 5 3.63 -16.39 8.65
C PRO A 5 3.85 -14.93 9.09
N ASP A 6 3.22 -14.56 10.20
CA ASP A 6 3.36 -13.23 10.79
C ASP A 6 4.80 -12.97 11.26
N LEU A 7 5.27 -11.74 11.07
CA LEU A 7 6.55 -11.26 11.57
C LEU A 7 6.30 -10.30 12.74
N VAL A 8 6.85 -10.61 13.91
CA VAL A 8 6.72 -9.80 15.13
C VAL A 8 8.06 -9.16 15.46
N TYR A 9 8.05 -7.85 15.70
CA TYR A 9 9.24 -7.06 16.03
C TYR A 9 9.09 -6.49 17.44
N LEU A 10 10.24 -6.28 18.10
CA LEU A 10 10.27 -5.76 19.47
C LEU A 10 9.82 -4.30 19.52
N THR A 11 10.28 -3.49 18.56
CA THR A 11 9.95 -2.07 18.48
C THR A 11 9.16 -1.74 17.22
N GLU A 12 8.39 -0.67 17.30
CA GLU A 12 7.66 -0.16 16.14
C GLU A 12 8.59 0.37 15.04
N VAL A 13 9.74 0.94 15.42
CA VAL A 13 10.74 1.45 14.48
C VAL A 13 11.30 0.30 13.63
N GLU A 14 11.66 -0.83 14.25
CA GLU A 14 12.13 -2.02 13.53
C GLU A 14 11.05 -2.57 12.60
N LYS A 15 9.80 -2.64 13.07
CA LYS A 15 8.65 -3.06 12.26
C LYS A 15 8.51 -2.19 11.01
N ILE A 16 8.55 -0.87 11.14
CA ILE A 16 8.41 0.06 10.01
C ILE A 16 9.58 -0.08 9.05
N HIS A 17 10.81 -0.18 9.57
CA HIS A 17 11.99 -0.38 8.74
C HIS A 17 11.90 -1.69 7.93
N ALA A 18 11.46 -2.78 8.56
CA ALA A 18 11.25 -4.05 7.86
C ALA A 18 10.18 -3.95 6.77
N ILE A 19 9.06 -3.25 7.03
CA ILE A 19 8.01 -3.00 6.03
C ILE A 19 8.58 -2.25 4.83
N ILE A 20 9.39 -1.21 5.06
CA ILE A 20 10.01 -0.41 4.00
C ILE A 20 10.96 -1.25 3.14
N GLU A 21 11.78 -2.09 3.76
CA GLU A 21 12.70 -2.98 3.04
C GLU A 21 11.94 -4.02 2.20
N GLU A 22 10.83 -4.55 2.71
CA GLU A 22 9.96 -5.46 1.95
C GLU A 22 9.33 -4.75 0.73
N ILE A 23 8.86 -3.51 0.91
CA ILE A 23 8.33 -2.68 -0.19
C ILE A 23 9.40 -2.46 -1.26
N LYS A 24 10.64 -2.11 -0.86
CA LYS A 24 11.77 -1.96 -1.80
C LYS A 24 12.05 -3.25 -2.57
N SER A 25 12.04 -4.40 -1.88
CA SER A 25 12.23 -5.71 -2.51
C SER A 25 11.14 -6.02 -3.54
N CYS A 26 9.88 -5.73 -3.22
CA CYS A 26 8.76 -5.87 -4.13
C CYS A 26 8.89 -4.94 -5.36
N LEU A 27 9.26 -3.68 -5.14
CA LEU A 27 9.46 -2.70 -6.20
C LEU A 27 10.58 -3.10 -7.17
N LYS A 28 11.70 -3.64 -6.67
CA LYS A 28 12.79 -4.19 -7.52
C LYS A 28 12.28 -5.29 -8.46
N ARG A 29 11.27 -6.05 -8.03
CA ARG A 29 10.61 -7.12 -8.79
C ARG A 29 9.37 -6.64 -9.57
N LYS A 30 9.08 -5.33 -9.57
CA LYS A 30 7.87 -4.71 -10.13
C LYS A 30 6.55 -5.29 -9.58
N GLN A 31 6.58 -5.86 -8.39
CA GLN A 31 5.39 -6.41 -7.76
C GLN A 31 4.56 -5.28 -7.14
N PRO A 32 3.24 -5.19 -7.42
CA PRO A 32 2.36 -4.24 -6.72
C PRO A 32 2.23 -4.59 -5.24
N VAL A 33 2.16 -3.57 -4.39
CA VAL A 33 2.09 -3.71 -2.93
C VAL A 33 0.92 -2.92 -2.35
N LEU A 34 0.12 -3.59 -1.53
CA LEU A 34 -0.93 -2.97 -0.71
C LEU A 34 -0.54 -3.09 0.77
N VAL A 35 -0.42 -1.96 1.47
CA VAL A 35 -0.09 -1.90 2.89
C VAL A 35 -1.36 -1.54 3.67
N GLY A 36 -1.81 -2.42 4.55
CA GLY A 36 -2.94 -2.17 5.44
C GLY A 36 -2.49 -1.60 6.79
N THR A 37 -3.10 -0.49 7.23
CA THR A 37 -2.90 0.08 8.57
C THR A 37 -4.24 0.16 9.32
N MET A 38 -4.19 0.32 10.64
CA MET A 38 -5.40 0.47 11.47
C MET A 38 -5.79 1.94 11.76
N SER A 39 -4.87 2.89 11.57
CA SER A 39 -5.13 4.30 11.83
C SER A 39 -4.48 5.20 10.80
N ILE A 40 -5.08 6.37 10.60
CA ILE A 40 -4.58 7.40 9.66
C ILE A 40 -3.17 7.82 10.06
N GLU A 41 -2.91 7.99 11.36
CA GLU A 41 -1.60 8.37 11.88
C GLU A 41 -0.50 7.38 11.46
N LYS A 42 -0.78 6.07 11.48
CA LYS A 42 0.18 5.06 11.03
C LYS A 42 0.36 5.09 9.51
N SER A 43 -0.71 5.34 8.75
CA SER A 43 -0.62 5.54 7.30
C SER A 43 0.27 6.72 6.94
N GLU A 44 0.08 7.86 7.61
CA GLU A 44 0.89 9.06 7.39
C GLU A 44 2.35 8.84 7.82
N LEU A 45 2.59 8.09 8.90
CA LEU A 45 3.95 7.74 9.32
C LEU A 45 4.67 6.92 8.24
N ILE A 46 4.05 5.84 7.75
CA ILE A 46 4.63 5.01 6.68
C ILE A 46 4.81 5.83 5.39
N SER A 47 3.81 6.65 5.04
CA SER A 47 3.88 7.57 3.90
C SER A 47 5.08 8.50 3.99
N HIS A 48 5.31 9.10 5.16
CA HIS A 48 6.44 9.98 5.40
C HIS A 48 7.79 9.28 5.20
N GLU A 49 7.94 8.06 5.72
CA GLU A 49 9.17 7.28 5.55
C GLU A 49 9.39 6.85 4.08
N LEU A 50 8.33 6.49 3.36
CA LEU A 50 8.43 6.19 1.92
C LEU A 50 8.81 7.43 1.11
N ASN A 51 8.25 8.59 1.46
CA ASN A 51 8.60 9.88 0.82
C ASN A 51 10.07 10.26 1.03
N LYS A 52 10.63 10.03 2.23
CA LYS A 52 12.06 10.27 2.49
C LYS A 52 12.97 9.48 1.56
N ILE A 53 12.54 8.30 1.14
CA ILE A 53 13.31 7.39 0.29
C ILE A 53 12.94 7.54 -1.19
N GLY A 54 12.00 8.45 -1.51
CA GLY A 54 11.59 8.74 -2.88
C GLY A 54 10.68 7.67 -3.52
N ILE A 55 9.97 6.88 -2.71
CA ILE A 55 9.03 5.88 -3.20
C ILE A 55 7.66 6.53 -3.42
N ILE A 56 7.23 6.59 -4.69
CA ILE A 56 5.89 7.06 -5.06
C ILE A 56 4.86 6.04 -4.55
N HIS A 57 3.87 6.54 -3.82
CA HIS A 57 2.80 5.72 -3.26
C HIS A 57 1.50 6.54 -3.18
N GLN A 58 0.39 5.85 -2.97
CA GLN A 58 -0.93 6.45 -2.78
C GLN A 58 -1.47 6.10 -1.38
N VAL A 59 -2.17 7.03 -0.74
CA VAL A 59 -2.74 6.83 0.60
C VAL A 59 -4.26 6.95 0.55
N LEU A 60 -4.96 5.98 1.11
CA LEU A 60 -6.41 5.90 1.16
C LEU A 60 -6.86 6.03 2.62
N ASN A 61 -7.65 7.05 2.89
CA ASN A 61 -8.03 7.45 4.25
C ASN A 61 -9.56 7.32 4.50
N ALA A 62 -10.29 6.65 3.62
CA ALA A 62 -11.75 6.48 3.65
C ALA A 62 -12.54 7.80 3.62
N LYS A 63 -11.95 8.87 3.05
CA LYS A 63 -12.59 10.20 2.99
C LYS A 63 -13.37 10.42 1.70
N PHE A 64 -12.90 9.86 0.58
CA PHE A 64 -13.45 10.12 -0.75
C PHE A 64 -13.64 8.83 -1.55
N HIS A 65 -14.73 8.11 -1.30
CA HIS A 65 -14.92 6.75 -1.85
C HIS A 65 -14.76 6.63 -3.37
N ALA A 66 -15.30 7.57 -4.15
CA ALA A 66 -15.20 7.52 -5.62
C ALA A 66 -13.76 7.66 -6.12
N LYS A 67 -13.01 8.65 -5.61
CA LYS A 67 -11.59 8.85 -5.96
C LYS A 67 -10.71 7.72 -5.44
N GLU A 68 -11.01 7.21 -4.25
CA GLU A 68 -10.29 6.09 -3.66
C GLU A 68 -10.50 4.80 -4.46
N ALA A 69 -11.70 4.59 -5.02
CA ALA A 69 -11.98 3.48 -5.92
C ALA A 69 -11.14 3.57 -7.21
N GLU A 70 -11.04 4.76 -7.82
CA GLU A 70 -10.18 4.97 -8.99
C GLU A 70 -8.71 4.63 -8.69
N ILE A 71 -8.20 5.07 -7.52
CA ILE A 71 -6.84 4.75 -7.08
C ILE A 71 -6.67 3.23 -6.87
N ILE A 72 -7.62 2.57 -6.21
CA ILE A 72 -7.58 1.13 -5.95
C ILE A 72 -7.64 0.31 -7.23
N ALA A 73 -8.46 0.71 -8.20
CA ALA A 73 -8.53 0.06 -9.50
C ALA A 73 -7.18 0.06 -10.24
N GLN A 74 -6.30 1.01 -9.90
CA GLN A 74 -4.95 1.13 -10.45
C GLN A 74 -3.85 0.51 -9.55
N ALA A 75 -4.18 0.03 -8.35
CA ALA A 75 -3.21 -0.52 -7.39
C ALA A 75 -2.52 -1.81 -7.87
N GLY A 76 -3.10 -2.50 -8.86
CA GLY A 76 -2.51 -3.70 -9.46
C GLY A 76 -1.46 -3.44 -10.54
N LYS A 77 -1.16 -2.17 -10.86
CA LYS A 77 -0.12 -1.80 -11.84
C LYS A 77 1.28 -2.24 -11.35
N PRO A 78 2.18 -2.70 -12.24
CA PRO A 78 3.53 -3.09 -11.85
C PRO A 78 4.27 -1.98 -11.11
N GLY A 79 4.76 -2.27 -9.91
CA GLY A 79 5.47 -1.30 -9.06
C GLY A 79 4.57 -0.26 -8.38
N ALA A 80 3.26 -0.41 -8.40
CA ALA A 80 2.36 0.44 -7.63
C ALA A 80 2.46 0.12 -6.13
N VAL A 81 2.47 1.17 -5.30
CA VAL A 81 2.40 1.06 -3.83
C VAL A 81 1.19 1.82 -3.35
N THR A 82 0.34 1.16 -2.59
CA THR A 82 -0.89 1.75 -2.06
C THR A 82 -0.98 1.45 -0.56
N ILE A 83 -1.25 2.48 0.23
CA ILE A 83 -1.48 2.40 1.67
C ILE A 83 -2.98 2.56 1.90
N SER A 84 -3.60 1.60 2.58
CA SER A 84 -5.02 1.63 2.93
C SER A 84 -5.20 1.64 4.44
N THR A 85 -5.95 2.62 4.92
CA THR A 85 -6.36 2.71 6.33
C THR A 85 -7.63 1.90 6.55
N ASN A 86 -7.61 0.96 7.50
CA ASN A 86 -8.67 0.02 7.85
C ASN A 86 -9.17 -0.80 6.65
N MET A 87 -10.20 -0.30 5.98
CA MET A 87 -10.84 -0.92 4.82
C MET A 87 -11.09 0.13 3.72
N ALA A 88 -10.28 1.19 3.67
CA ALA A 88 -10.39 2.18 2.61
C ALA A 88 -10.19 1.51 1.24
N GLY A 89 -11.12 1.75 0.32
CA GLY A 89 -11.14 1.06 -0.97
C GLY A 89 -11.92 -0.25 -1.01
N ARG A 90 -12.60 -0.64 0.07
CA ARG A 90 -13.50 -1.80 0.10
C ARG A 90 -14.57 -1.68 -0.98
N GLY A 91 -14.80 -2.78 -1.70
CA GLY A 91 -15.82 -2.87 -2.76
C GLY A 91 -15.29 -2.52 -4.15
N THR A 92 -13.98 -2.25 -4.29
CA THR A 92 -13.32 -2.12 -5.59
C THR A 92 -12.27 -3.23 -5.74
N ASP A 93 -12.33 -3.97 -6.83
CA ASP A 93 -11.38 -5.06 -7.10
C ASP A 93 -10.03 -4.53 -7.60
N ILE A 94 -8.95 -5.14 -7.11
CA ILE A 94 -7.58 -4.86 -7.58
C ILE A 94 -7.24 -5.85 -8.70
N VAL A 95 -7.28 -5.38 -9.94
CA VAL A 95 -6.92 -6.18 -11.12
C VAL A 95 -5.44 -6.02 -11.43
N LEU A 96 -4.71 -7.13 -11.57
CA LEU A 96 -3.29 -7.11 -11.94
C LEU A 96 -3.10 -6.53 -13.34
N GLY A 97 -2.14 -5.62 -13.49
CA GLY A 97 -1.94 -4.84 -14.72
C GLY A 97 -2.67 -3.49 -14.72
N GLY A 98 -3.55 -3.25 -13.74
CA GLY A 98 -4.42 -2.07 -13.68
C GLY A 98 -5.74 -2.28 -14.42
N SER A 99 -6.76 -1.51 -14.04
CA SER A 99 -8.04 -1.53 -14.74
C SER A 99 -7.97 -0.71 -16.04
N TRP A 100 -8.28 -1.36 -17.16
CA TRP A 100 -8.48 -0.74 -18.48
C TRP A 100 -9.73 0.13 -18.55
N GLN A 101 -10.67 -0.05 -17.62
CA GLN A 101 -11.95 0.67 -17.58
C GLN A 101 -11.84 2.02 -16.85
N ALA A 102 -10.73 2.26 -16.17
CA ALA A 102 -10.47 3.48 -15.39
C ALA A 102 -9.45 4.40 -16.09
N GLU A 103 -9.33 4.27 -17.43
CA GLU A 103 -8.60 5.20 -18.31
C GLU A 103 -9.57 6.16 -19.01
#